data_AF-A0A633DMP8-F1
#
_entry.id   AF-A0A633DMP8-F1
#
_cell.length_a   1.000
_cell.length_b   1.000
_cell.length_c   1.000
_cell.angle_alpha   90.00
_cell.angle_beta   90.00
_cell.angle_gamma   90.00
#
_symmetry.space_group_name_H-M   'P 1'
#
loop_
_entity.id
_entity.type
_entity.pdbx_description
1 polymer ?
#
loop_
_entity_poly.entity_id
_entity_poly.type
_entity_poly.pdbx_seq_one_letter_code
_entity_poly.pdbx_strand_id
1 'polypeptide(L)'
;MLLNTVVNNSGTVEAKGLSERGGEIVLDGGDSGVVSQSGMLLADSDSGRGGKITLEGQNIHLAGGSLISATGETGGGEVYVGGGWQGKDSSIRHASKVVMDKTAVIDVSAKARGQGGTAVLWSDDYTNFRGTILARGGLQGGDGGRVETSSHHNLQAFGDVDASAVKGNAGEWLLDPFDITVVSGSTD
;
A
#
# COMPACT_ATOMS: atom_id res chain seq x y z
N MET A 1 -18.11 -11.88 -19.21
CA MET A 1 -16.98 -12.79 -18.96
C MET A 1 -16.92 -13.04 -17.46
N LEU A 2 -16.77 -14.30 -17.03
CA LEU A 2 -16.54 -14.61 -15.62
C LEU A 2 -15.16 -14.05 -15.25
N LEU A 3 -15.11 -13.17 -14.24
CA LEU A 3 -13.85 -12.77 -13.60
C LEU A 3 -13.31 -14.01 -12.89
N ASN A 4 -12.25 -14.61 -13.44
CA ASN A 4 -11.55 -15.66 -12.72
C ASN A 4 -10.70 -14.98 -11.65
N THR A 5 -10.95 -15.32 -10.38
CA THR A 5 -9.96 -15.05 -9.33
C THR A 5 -8.73 -15.91 -9.62
N VAL A 6 -7.61 -15.26 -9.88
CA VAL A 6 -6.35 -15.94 -10.25
C VAL A 6 -5.45 -16.09 -9.03
N VAL A 7 -5.47 -15.11 -8.14
CA VAL A 7 -4.74 -15.17 -6.88
C VAL A 7 -5.71 -14.92 -5.72
N ASN A 8 -5.77 -15.86 -4.79
CA ASN A 8 -6.52 -15.73 -3.54
C ASN A 8 -5.60 -16.10 -2.38
N ASN A 9 -5.17 -15.10 -1.61
CA ASN A 9 -4.46 -15.32 -0.37
C ASN A 9 -5.39 -15.07 0.84
N SER A 10 -5.59 -16.12 1.62
CA SER A 10 -6.28 -16.08 2.93
C SER A 10 -5.38 -16.52 4.08
N GLY A 11 -4.15 -16.95 3.76
CA GLY A 11 -3.15 -17.42 4.71
C GLY A 11 -2.05 -16.39 4.94
N THR A 12 -0.81 -16.86 5.04
CA THR A 12 0.37 -16.01 5.20
C THR A 12 1.36 -16.30 4.08
N VAL A 13 1.80 -15.25 3.38
CA VAL A 13 2.97 -15.30 2.50
C VAL A 13 4.04 -14.44 3.16
N GLU A 14 5.18 -15.04 3.46
CA GLU A 14 6.27 -14.38 4.18
C GLU A 14 7.58 -14.47 3.40
N ALA A 15 8.22 -13.32 3.18
CA ALA A 15 9.54 -13.16 2.57
C ALA A 15 10.43 -12.34 3.53
N LYS A 16 10.63 -12.87 4.73
CA LYS A 16 11.40 -12.20 5.79
C LYS A 16 12.87 -12.06 5.39
N GLY A 17 13.40 -10.84 5.47
CA GLY A 17 14.82 -10.58 5.23
C GLY A 17 15.69 -10.98 6.42
N LEU A 18 16.69 -11.85 6.20
CA LEU A 18 17.75 -12.18 7.16
C LEU A 18 19.00 -11.28 7.01
N SER A 19 18.99 -10.34 6.06
CA SER A 19 20.12 -9.46 5.70
C SER A 19 19.76 -7.98 5.84
N GLU A 20 20.55 -7.07 5.25
CA GLU A 20 20.33 -5.61 5.30
C GLU A 20 19.01 -5.13 4.64
N ARG A 21 18.27 -6.02 3.94
CA ARG A 21 16.98 -5.70 3.30
C ARG A 21 15.99 -6.88 3.41
N GLY A 22 14.69 -6.56 3.54
CA GLY A 22 13.58 -7.49 3.43
C GLY A 22 13.48 -8.17 2.06
N GLY A 23 12.70 -9.26 1.96
CA GLY A 23 12.47 -9.98 0.71
C GLY A 23 11.49 -9.30 -0.23
N GLU A 24 11.16 -9.97 -1.33
CA GLU A 24 10.19 -9.50 -2.32
C GLU A 24 9.01 -10.46 -2.42
N ILE A 25 7.79 -9.92 -2.44
CA ILE A 25 6.54 -10.66 -2.67
C ILE A 25 5.83 -10.04 -3.87
N VAL A 26 5.44 -10.87 -4.84
CA VAL A 26 4.62 -10.45 -5.97
C VAL A 26 3.38 -11.34 -6.04
N LEU A 27 2.19 -10.73 -6.01
CA LEU A 27 0.94 -11.39 -6.37
C LEU A 27 0.51 -10.87 -7.74
N ASP A 28 0.57 -11.74 -8.75
CA ASP A 28 0.21 -11.40 -10.13
C ASP A 28 -1.05 -12.16 -10.57
N GLY A 29 -2.14 -11.42 -10.74
CA GLY A 29 -3.41 -11.91 -11.28
C GLY A 29 -3.48 -11.88 -12.81
N GLY A 30 -2.43 -11.43 -13.50
CA GLY A 30 -2.38 -11.27 -14.94
C GLY A 30 -3.31 -10.17 -15.48
N ASP A 31 -3.43 -10.09 -16.81
CA ASP A 31 -4.13 -9.02 -17.53
C ASP A 31 -5.63 -8.91 -17.24
N SER A 32 -6.26 -10.00 -16.79
CA SER A 32 -7.73 -10.08 -16.64
C SER A 32 -8.20 -10.69 -15.32
N GLY A 33 -7.26 -11.11 -14.45
CA GLY A 33 -7.60 -11.79 -13.21
C GLY A 33 -7.83 -10.87 -12.03
N VAL A 34 -8.41 -11.46 -10.99
CA VAL A 34 -8.60 -10.80 -9.69
C VAL A 34 -7.53 -11.27 -8.70
N VAL A 35 -6.93 -10.32 -7.97
CA VAL A 35 -6.16 -10.59 -6.76
C VAL A 35 -7.04 -10.30 -5.54
N SER A 36 -7.34 -11.33 -4.77
CA SER A 36 -8.07 -11.24 -3.51
C SER A 36 -7.11 -11.48 -2.36
N GLN A 37 -6.80 -10.42 -1.61
CA GLN A 37 -5.90 -10.48 -0.46
C GLN A 37 -6.67 -10.27 0.84
N SER A 38 -6.82 -11.34 1.62
CA SER A 38 -7.54 -11.36 2.89
C SER A 38 -6.67 -11.80 4.08
N GLY A 39 -5.54 -12.44 3.81
CA GLY A 39 -4.58 -12.89 4.82
C GLY A 39 -3.46 -11.88 5.08
N MET A 40 -2.24 -12.40 5.25
CA MET A 40 -1.03 -11.62 5.52
C MET A 40 -0.01 -11.73 4.37
N LEU A 41 0.59 -10.60 3.98
CA LEU A 41 1.81 -10.53 3.16
C LEU A 41 2.88 -9.84 3.98
N LEU A 42 3.97 -10.54 4.29
CA LEU A 42 4.99 -10.11 5.25
C LEU A 42 6.36 -10.08 4.59
N ALA A 43 6.86 -8.89 4.25
CA ALA A 43 8.21 -8.64 3.74
C ALA A 43 9.04 -7.84 4.76
N ASP A 44 8.75 -8.01 6.05
CA ASP A 44 9.42 -7.27 7.12
C ASP A 44 10.92 -7.62 7.23
N SER A 45 11.69 -6.66 7.76
CA SER A 45 13.08 -6.87 8.16
C SER A 45 13.27 -6.48 9.63
N ASP A 46 14.00 -7.32 10.37
CA ASP A 46 14.34 -7.06 11.79
C ASP A 46 15.73 -6.43 11.97
N SER A 47 16.51 -6.36 10.90
CA SER A 47 17.89 -5.83 10.92
C SER A 47 18.13 -4.71 9.92
N GLY A 48 17.23 -4.55 8.94
CA GLY A 48 17.45 -3.69 7.79
C GLY A 48 16.20 -2.95 7.34
N ARG A 49 16.21 -2.51 6.09
CA ARG A 49 15.03 -1.90 5.47
C ARG A 49 13.98 -2.98 5.18
N GLY A 50 12.71 -2.64 5.32
CA GLY A 50 11.61 -3.49 4.86
C GLY A 50 11.73 -3.86 3.38
N GLY A 51 11.09 -4.96 3.00
CA GLY A 51 11.12 -5.52 1.65
C GLY A 51 10.20 -4.80 0.67
N LYS A 52 9.92 -5.45 -0.46
CA LYS A 52 9.02 -4.94 -1.50
C LYS A 52 7.84 -5.89 -1.68
N ILE A 53 6.63 -5.35 -1.73
CA ILE A 53 5.41 -6.12 -2.00
C ILE A 53 4.69 -5.47 -3.18
N THR A 54 4.41 -6.24 -4.23
CA THR A 54 3.67 -5.76 -5.41
C THR A 54 2.43 -6.64 -5.62
N LEU A 55 1.27 -6.01 -5.74
CA LEU A 55 0.03 -6.68 -6.14
C LEU A 55 -0.40 -6.13 -7.49
N GLU A 56 -0.52 -7.02 -8.47
CA GLU A 56 -0.82 -6.72 -9.86
C GLU A 56 -2.00 -7.57 -10.33
N GLY A 57 -2.91 -6.99 -11.11
CA GLY A 57 -4.06 -7.69 -11.66
C GLY A 57 -5.09 -6.72 -12.18
N GLN A 58 -6.07 -7.22 -12.95
CA GLN A 58 -7.12 -6.36 -13.50
C GLN A 58 -7.96 -5.71 -12.39
N ASN A 59 -8.29 -6.48 -11.34
CA ASN A 59 -8.97 -5.98 -10.14
C ASN A 59 -8.25 -6.50 -8.90
N ILE A 60 -8.09 -5.65 -7.89
CA ILE A 60 -7.45 -6.00 -6.64
C ILE A 60 -8.37 -5.65 -5.48
N HIS A 61 -8.60 -6.61 -4.59
CA HIS A 61 -9.37 -6.41 -3.36
C HIS A 61 -8.52 -6.77 -2.13
N LEU A 62 -8.29 -5.77 -1.28
CA LEU A 62 -7.72 -5.94 0.05
C LEU A 62 -8.87 -6.02 1.05
N ALA A 63 -9.18 -7.25 1.46
CA ALA A 63 -10.32 -7.53 2.31
C ALA A 63 -10.08 -7.06 3.75
N GLY A 64 -11.17 -6.80 4.47
CA GLY A 64 -11.12 -6.39 5.88
C GLY A 64 -10.35 -7.40 6.74
N GLY A 65 -9.44 -6.91 7.58
CA GLY A 65 -8.58 -7.73 8.43
C GLY A 65 -7.29 -8.21 7.75
N SER A 66 -7.12 -7.95 6.45
CA SER A 66 -5.85 -8.21 5.76
C SER A 66 -4.72 -7.32 6.28
N LEU A 67 -3.50 -7.85 6.25
CA LEU A 67 -2.27 -7.13 6.58
C LEU A 67 -1.26 -7.27 5.44
N ILE A 68 -0.73 -6.15 4.98
CA ILE A 68 0.44 -6.10 4.10
C ILE A 68 1.52 -5.32 4.84
N SER A 69 2.60 -5.99 5.21
CA SER A 69 3.65 -5.43 6.06
C SER A 69 5.00 -5.50 5.36
N ALA A 70 5.65 -4.36 5.21
CA ALA A 70 7.02 -4.22 4.76
C ALA A 70 7.77 -3.27 5.71
N THR A 71 7.64 -3.49 7.01
CA THR A 71 8.32 -2.70 8.03
C THR A 71 9.81 -3.05 8.10
N GLY A 72 10.63 -2.13 8.58
CA GLY A 72 12.06 -2.38 8.74
C GLY A 72 12.69 -1.65 9.91
N GLU A 73 13.75 -2.22 10.47
CA GLU A 73 14.50 -1.64 11.58
C GLU A 73 15.18 -0.31 11.20
N THR A 74 15.77 -0.26 9.99
CA THR A 74 16.53 0.91 9.51
C THR A 74 15.79 1.73 8.45
N GLY A 75 14.55 1.35 8.13
CA GLY A 75 13.71 2.05 7.17
C GLY A 75 12.51 1.21 6.73
N GLY A 76 11.42 1.87 6.36
CA GLY A 76 10.28 1.23 5.74
C GLY A 76 10.59 0.67 4.35
N GLY A 77 9.88 -0.38 3.98
CA GLY A 77 9.91 -1.00 2.66
C GLY A 77 8.97 -0.32 1.67
N GLU A 78 8.54 -1.07 0.67
CA GLU A 78 7.71 -0.57 -0.42
C GLU A 78 6.51 -1.50 -0.65
N VAL A 79 5.33 -0.92 -0.81
CA VAL A 79 4.10 -1.64 -1.14
C VAL A 79 3.43 -0.96 -2.33
N TYR A 80 3.21 -1.69 -3.41
CA TYR A 80 2.56 -1.21 -4.63
C TYR A 80 1.32 -2.06 -4.90
N VAL A 81 0.16 -1.42 -4.99
CA VAL A 81 -1.13 -2.08 -5.23
C VAL A 81 -1.77 -1.47 -6.46
N GLY A 82 -1.76 -2.22 -7.56
CA GLY A 82 -2.41 -1.84 -8.81
C GLY A 82 -1.68 -0.79 -9.65
N GLY A 83 -0.49 -0.36 -9.25
CA GLY A 83 0.34 0.55 -10.04
C GLY A 83 1.53 1.07 -9.24
N GLY A 84 2.51 1.64 -9.95
CA GLY A 84 3.60 2.37 -9.32
C GLY A 84 3.25 3.82 -8.99
N TRP A 85 4.20 4.53 -8.40
CA TRP A 85 4.03 5.94 -8.03
C TRP A 85 3.60 6.77 -9.25
N GLN A 86 2.47 7.48 -9.11
CA GLN A 86 1.79 8.28 -10.13
C GLN A 86 1.47 7.53 -11.42
N GLY A 87 1.38 6.19 -11.38
CA GLY A 87 1.18 5.38 -12.59
C GLY A 87 2.32 5.51 -13.61
N LYS A 88 3.53 5.92 -13.16
CA LYS A 88 4.68 6.16 -14.06
C LYS A 88 5.63 4.99 -14.14
N ASP A 89 5.56 4.05 -13.21
CA ASP A 89 6.37 2.84 -13.24
C ASP A 89 5.74 1.83 -14.18
N SER A 90 6.22 1.79 -15.42
CA SER A 90 5.75 0.84 -16.44
C SER A 90 6.10 -0.62 -16.12
N SER A 91 6.93 -0.88 -15.11
CA SER A 91 7.21 -2.25 -14.66
C SER A 91 6.10 -2.82 -13.76
N ILE A 92 5.21 -1.96 -13.24
CA ILE A 92 4.06 -2.37 -12.42
C ILE A 92 2.80 -2.18 -13.24
N ARG A 93 2.06 -3.27 -13.43
CA ARG A 93 0.81 -3.24 -14.18
C ARG A 93 -0.24 -2.40 -13.47
N HIS A 94 -0.93 -1.62 -14.28
CA HIS A 94 -2.08 -0.82 -13.88
C HIS A 94 -3.32 -1.71 -13.68
N ALA A 95 -3.91 -1.66 -12.49
CA ALA A 95 -5.21 -2.24 -12.21
C ALA A 95 -6.32 -1.33 -12.75
N SER A 96 -7.42 -1.90 -13.23
CA SER A 96 -8.64 -1.10 -13.50
C SER A 96 -9.26 -0.69 -12.17
N LYS A 97 -9.30 -1.59 -11.17
CA LYS A 97 -9.91 -1.30 -9.87
C LYS A 97 -9.09 -1.77 -8.70
N VAL A 98 -8.98 -0.91 -7.69
CA VAL A 98 -8.41 -1.24 -6.37
C VAL A 98 -9.44 -0.93 -5.30
N VAL A 99 -9.75 -1.91 -4.46
CA VAL A 99 -10.64 -1.74 -3.30
C VAL A 99 -9.91 -2.18 -2.05
N MET A 100 -9.85 -1.30 -1.05
CA MET A 100 -9.31 -1.59 0.27
C MET A 100 -10.40 -1.36 1.32
N ASP A 101 -10.78 -2.43 2.01
CA ASP A 101 -11.82 -2.41 3.03
C ASP A 101 -11.36 -1.71 4.31
N LYS A 102 -12.33 -1.29 5.14
CA LYS A 102 -12.11 -0.42 6.30
C LYS A 102 -11.11 -0.94 7.34
N THR A 103 -11.01 -2.25 7.50
CA THR A 103 -10.12 -2.87 8.50
C THR A 103 -8.88 -3.52 7.88
N ALA A 104 -8.63 -3.32 6.58
CA ALA A 104 -7.36 -3.70 5.96
C ALA A 104 -6.26 -2.73 6.37
N VAL A 105 -5.03 -3.22 6.48
CA VAL A 105 -3.86 -2.43 6.89
C VAL A 105 -2.69 -2.66 5.93
N ILE A 106 -2.05 -1.56 5.53
CA ILE A 106 -0.71 -1.57 4.91
C ILE A 106 0.25 -0.88 5.86
N ASP A 107 1.35 -1.53 6.23
CA ASP A 107 2.38 -0.96 7.10
C ASP A 107 3.75 -1.00 6.43
N VAL A 108 4.26 0.19 6.10
CA VAL A 108 5.60 0.42 5.56
C VAL A 108 6.41 1.30 6.51
N SER A 109 6.15 1.23 7.82
CA SER A 109 6.84 2.06 8.82
C SER A 109 8.28 1.60 9.09
N ALA A 110 9.12 2.55 9.52
CA ALA A 110 10.41 2.25 10.13
C ALA A 110 10.24 2.00 11.65
N LYS A 111 10.96 1.03 12.21
CA LYS A 111 10.86 0.67 13.64
C LYS A 111 11.80 1.51 14.52
N ALA A 112 13.09 1.61 14.17
CA ALA A 112 14.11 2.28 14.98
C ALA A 112 14.62 3.59 14.37
N ARG A 113 15.75 3.57 13.65
CA ARG A 113 16.31 4.76 13.00
C ARG A 113 16.21 4.57 11.49
N GLY A 114 15.21 5.20 10.89
CA GLY A 114 14.93 5.05 9.47
C GLY A 114 13.76 5.92 9.02
N GLN A 115 13.76 6.26 7.74
CA GLN A 115 12.60 6.91 7.12
C GLN A 115 11.47 5.89 6.92
N GLY A 116 10.22 6.34 7.05
CA GLY A 116 9.08 5.57 6.60
C GLY A 116 9.20 5.18 5.12
N GLY A 117 8.49 4.13 4.73
CA GLY A 117 8.54 3.54 3.40
C GLY A 117 7.58 4.20 2.42
N THR A 118 7.32 3.49 1.33
CA THR A 118 6.42 3.93 0.25
C THR A 118 5.22 2.98 0.16
N ALA A 119 4.00 3.52 0.15
CA ALA A 119 2.79 2.75 -0.11
C ALA A 119 1.97 3.41 -1.24
N VAL A 120 1.55 2.62 -2.24
CA VAL A 120 0.78 3.11 -3.39
C VAL A 120 -0.47 2.25 -3.58
N LEU A 121 -1.62 2.90 -3.65
CA LEU A 121 -2.86 2.34 -4.20
C LEU A 121 -3.22 3.14 -5.44
N TRP A 122 -3.19 2.48 -6.60
CA TRP A 122 -3.35 3.13 -7.89
C TRP A 122 -4.27 2.31 -8.79
N SER A 123 -5.10 2.98 -9.60
CA SER A 123 -5.91 2.32 -10.62
C SER A 123 -6.24 3.23 -11.81
N ASP A 124 -6.54 2.64 -12.96
CA ASP A 124 -7.05 3.38 -14.13
C ASP A 124 -8.49 3.87 -13.88
N ASP A 125 -9.40 3.01 -13.40
CA ASP A 125 -10.84 3.34 -13.39
C ASP A 125 -11.42 3.68 -12.01
N TYR A 126 -11.00 2.96 -10.97
CA TYR A 126 -11.62 3.11 -9.65
C TYR A 126 -10.75 2.67 -8.48
N THR A 127 -10.44 3.61 -7.59
CA THR A 127 -9.82 3.33 -6.29
C THR A 127 -10.80 3.65 -5.16
N ASN A 128 -11.13 2.66 -4.32
CA ASN A 128 -11.86 2.86 -3.07
C ASN A 128 -10.97 2.51 -1.88
N PHE A 129 -10.49 3.55 -1.21
CA PHE A 129 -9.60 3.45 -0.06
C PHE A 129 -10.39 3.74 1.23
N ARG A 130 -10.56 2.73 2.09
CA ARG A 130 -11.24 2.87 3.39
C ARG A 130 -10.41 2.41 4.58
N GLY A 131 -9.33 1.69 4.33
CA GLY A 131 -8.48 1.08 5.36
C GLY A 131 -7.46 2.04 5.94
N THR A 132 -6.38 1.49 6.50
CA THR A 132 -5.30 2.26 7.12
C THR A 132 -3.98 2.01 6.41
N ILE A 133 -3.22 3.08 6.15
CA ILE A 133 -1.84 3.01 5.64
C ILE A 133 -0.92 3.69 6.65
N LEU A 134 0.09 2.95 7.12
CA LEU A 134 1.10 3.42 8.05
C LEU A 134 2.45 3.56 7.33
N ALA A 135 3.01 4.76 7.34
CA ALA A 135 4.31 5.07 6.75
C ALA A 135 5.14 5.90 7.74
N ARG A 136 5.18 5.48 9.01
CA ARG A 136 5.80 6.27 10.08
C ARG A 136 7.32 6.27 9.98
N GLY A 137 7.92 7.41 10.33
CA GLY A 137 9.35 7.50 10.61
C GLY A 137 9.73 6.78 11.91
N GLY A 138 10.97 6.33 12.00
CA GLY A 138 11.45 5.52 13.12
C GLY A 138 11.48 6.27 14.46
N LEU A 139 11.23 5.54 15.56
CA LEU A 139 11.16 6.10 16.92
C LEU A 139 12.47 6.77 17.39
N GLN A 140 13.60 6.34 16.83
CA GLN A 140 14.93 6.84 17.16
C GLN A 140 15.44 7.91 16.18
N GLY A 141 14.71 8.18 15.08
CA GLY A 141 15.05 9.16 14.07
C GLY A 141 14.61 8.73 12.67
N GLY A 142 14.47 9.71 11.77
CA GLY A 142 14.02 9.52 10.39
C GLY A 142 12.69 10.21 10.13
N ASP A 143 12.48 10.60 8.88
CA ASP A 143 11.26 11.26 8.43
C ASP A 143 10.13 10.26 8.17
N GLY A 144 8.90 10.76 8.09
CA GLY A 144 7.78 9.98 7.61
C GLY A 144 7.96 9.57 6.15
N GLY A 145 7.27 8.51 5.77
CA GLY A 145 7.31 7.95 4.43
C GLY A 145 6.38 8.67 3.46
N ARG A 146 6.09 8.00 2.35
CA ARG A 146 5.24 8.52 1.29
C ARG A 146 4.09 7.57 1.01
N VAL A 147 2.90 8.12 0.90
CA VAL A 147 1.70 7.37 0.56
C VAL A 147 1.04 8.01 -0.64
N GLU A 148 0.61 7.20 -1.59
CA GLU A 148 -0.25 7.63 -2.69
C GLU A 148 -1.52 6.79 -2.70
N THR A 149 -2.65 7.48 -2.82
CA THR A 149 -3.94 6.86 -3.14
C THR A 149 -4.56 7.65 -4.28
N SER A 150 -4.63 7.04 -5.46
CA SER A 150 -4.99 7.72 -6.69
C SER A 150 -5.80 6.82 -7.62
N SER A 151 -6.52 7.45 -8.54
CA SER A 151 -7.16 6.76 -9.66
C SER A 151 -7.23 7.71 -10.84
N HIS A 152 -6.95 7.20 -12.05
CA HIS A 152 -7.03 8.04 -13.24
C HIS A 152 -8.45 8.55 -13.49
N HIS A 153 -9.50 7.79 -13.14
CA HIS A 153 -10.90 8.22 -13.32
C HIS A 153 -11.67 8.50 -12.03
N ASN A 154 -11.60 7.65 -11.00
CA ASN A 154 -12.48 7.81 -9.83
C ASN A 154 -11.82 7.36 -8.54
N LEU A 155 -11.49 8.32 -7.68
CA LEU A 155 -10.94 8.08 -6.36
C LEU A 155 -12.00 8.35 -5.28
N GLN A 156 -12.26 7.33 -4.46
CA GLN A 156 -12.98 7.42 -3.20
C GLN A 156 -12.01 7.18 -2.04
N ALA A 157 -11.55 8.25 -1.39
CA ALA A 157 -10.62 8.18 -0.26
C ALA A 157 -11.34 8.53 1.05
N PHE A 158 -11.64 7.51 1.85
CA PHE A 158 -12.26 7.61 3.18
C PHE A 158 -11.41 6.96 4.29
N GLY A 159 -10.23 6.42 3.94
CA GLY A 159 -9.33 5.77 4.87
C GLY A 159 -8.39 6.72 5.59
N ASP A 160 -7.53 6.16 6.43
CA ASP A 160 -6.60 6.88 7.28
C ASP A 160 -5.15 6.65 6.85
N VAL A 161 -4.36 7.73 6.79
CA VAL A 161 -2.92 7.67 6.51
C VAL A 161 -2.15 8.27 7.67
N ASP A 162 -1.19 7.52 8.20
CA ASP A 162 -0.26 8.00 9.21
C ASP A 162 1.19 7.93 8.69
N ALA A 163 1.65 9.06 8.16
CA ALA A 163 3.03 9.29 7.77
C ALA A 163 3.78 10.16 8.79
N SER A 164 3.42 10.11 10.08
CA SER A 164 4.06 10.93 11.11
C SER A 164 5.50 10.47 11.40
N ALA A 165 6.28 11.36 12.01
CA ALA A 165 7.61 11.05 12.52
C ALA A 165 7.82 11.71 13.88
N VAL A 166 8.29 10.93 14.86
CA VAL A 166 8.51 11.42 16.23
C VAL A 166 9.72 12.36 16.31
N LYS A 167 10.77 12.07 15.52
CA LYS A 167 12.08 12.75 15.55
C LYS A 167 12.53 13.25 14.19
N GLY A 168 11.62 13.37 13.24
CA GLY A 168 11.88 13.83 11.88
C GLY A 168 10.71 14.67 11.37
N ASN A 169 10.74 15.01 10.09
CA ASN A 169 9.63 15.67 9.43
C ASN A 169 8.53 14.66 9.15
N ALA A 170 7.27 15.10 9.20
CA ALA A 170 6.16 14.30 8.71
C ALA A 170 6.35 14.01 7.21
N GLY A 171 5.89 12.85 6.79
CA GLY A 171 5.89 12.40 5.41
C GLY A 171 4.76 13.02 4.59
N GLU A 172 4.52 12.44 3.43
CA GLU A 172 3.59 12.98 2.44
C GLU A 172 2.47 11.96 2.14
N TRP A 173 1.26 12.47 1.96
CA TRP A 173 0.15 11.72 1.38
C TRP A 173 -0.34 12.44 0.12
N LEU A 174 -0.13 11.79 -1.03
CA LEU A 174 -0.62 12.24 -2.32
C LEU A 174 -2.01 11.65 -2.60
N LEU A 175 -2.96 12.55 -2.84
CA LEU A 175 -4.30 12.25 -3.33
C LEU A 175 -4.43 12.81 -4.74
N ASP A 176 -4.65 11.94 -5.73
CA ASP A 176 -4.78 12.35 -7.13
C ASP A 176 -6.07 11.79 -7.75
N PRO A 177 -7.22 12.48 -7.55
CA PRO A 177 -8.47 12.17 -8.22
C PRO A 177 -8.53 12.81 -9.62
N PHE A 178 -9.32 12.22 -10.53
CA PHE A 178 -9.65 12.86 -11.83
C PHE A 178 -10.37 14.19 -11.67
N ASP A 179 -11.41 14.21 -10.82
CA ASP A 179 -12.24 15.36 -10.52
C ASP A 179 -12.29 15.59 -9.01
N ILE A 180 -12.06 16.83 -8.58
CA ILE A 180 -12.24 17.23 -7.18
C ILE A 180 -13.63 17.83 -7.01
N THR A 181 -14.54 17.10 -6.35
CA THR A 181 -15.79 17.69 -5.85
C THR A 181 -15.63 18.00 -4.37
N VAL A 182 -15.45 19.29 -4.04
CA VAL A 182 -15.43 19.75 -2.64
C VAL A 182 -16.86 19.96 -2.16
N VAL A 183 -17.35 19.06 -1.32
CA VAL A 183 -18.60 19.25 -0.56
C VAL A 183 -18.26 19.81 0.81
N SER A 184 -18.73 21.03 1.09
CA SER A 184 -18.66 21.61 2.43
C SER A 184 -19.48 20.76 3.40
N GLY A 185 -18.86 20.26 4.46
CA GLY A 185 -19.57 19.56 5.52
C GLY A 185 -20.59 20.49 6.16
N SER A 186 -21.86 20.06 6.22
CA SER A 186 -22.85 20.69 7.07
C SER A 186 -22.43 20.48 8.52
N THR A 187 -22.22 21.58 9.23
CA THR A 187 -22.10 21.56 10.69
C THR A 187 -23.51 21.40 11.24
N ASP A 188 -23.73 20.33 12.01
CA ASP A 188 -24.87 20.23 12.95
C ASP A 188 -24.47 20.85 14.30
#